data_AF-A0A368KMV2-F1
#
_entry.id   AF-A0A368KMV2-F1
#
_cell.length_a   1.000
_cell.length_b   1.000
_cell.length_c   1.000
_cell.angle_alpha   90.00
_cell.angle_beta   90.00
_cell.angle_gamma   90.00
#
_symmetry.space_group_name_H-M   'P 1'
#
loop_
_entity.id
_entity.type
_entity.pdbx_description
1 polymer ?
#
loop_
_entity_poly.entity_id
_entity_poly.type
_entity_poly.pdbx_seq_one_letter_code
_entity_poly.pdbx_strand_id
1 'polypeptide(L)'
;MHVCSTDTSGEIVDGLFYWVLGHPDDMFEDYQEEDYGEKIIFVPSDPDGYPARPIVEKRDRKDIFGCPADKTHRTRQLLQGISIVVEAGGTLPVFWNTENFFVMNDAIETMKKAGLRGTDCIRPKFETEVYTDQEMRDDLRVMTFPGGDILRPYRVTPPGADNCPFCGRVPIVCQTCGHINRSCPKCNKQIITVKKDLPTDSPLVRIRVDDNSVLDGSRWDGSDFLNPSLITRRALKLFQQENIGPCTALNCATYLGSCTPEQRDKLGEMSGLPL
;
A
#
# COMPACT_ATOMS: atom_id res chain seq x y z
N MET A 1 11.17 -5.84 19.87
CA MET A 1 9.75 -5.56 20.23
C MET A 1 9.58 -4.05 20.11
N HIS A 2 9.08 -3.54 18.98
CA HIS A 2 8.97 -2.09 18.77
C HIS A 2 7.84 -1.49 19.62
N VAL A 3 8.15 -0.37 20.25
CA VAL A 3 7.26 0.43 21.08
C VAL A 3 6.33 1.21 20.17
N CYS A 4 5.03 1.17 20.46
CA CYS A 4 4.04 2.05 19.87
C CYS A 4 4.34 3.47 20.35
N SER A 5 4.89 4.32 19.48
CA SER A 5 5.01 5.75 19.76
C SER A 5 3.70 6.44 19.43
N THR A 6 3.23 7.25 20.37
CA THR A 6 2.16 8.21 20.16
C THR A 6 2.78 9.59 20.04
N ASP A 7 2.25 10.44 19.15
CA ASP A 7 2.62 11.84 19.18
C ASP A 7 2.08 12.54 20.44
N THR A 8 2.47 13.81 20.66
CA THR A 8 2.05 14.58 21.84
C THR A 8 0.56 14.88 21.89
N SER A 9 -0.16 14.68 20.78
CA SER A 9 -1.62 14.82 20.73
C SER A 9 -2.34 13.51 21.09
N GLY A 10 -1.64 12.37 21.05
CA GLY A 10 -2.23 11.04 21.16
C GLY A 10 -3.01 10.62 19.90
N GLU A 11 -2.97 11.42 18.84
CA GLU A 11 -3.76 11.21 17.62
C GLU A 11 -2.95 10.61 16.48
N ILE A 12 -1.62 10.57 16.57
CA ILE A 12 -0.79 9.83 15.62
C ILE A 12 -0.17 8.67 16.37
N VAL A 13 -0.37 7.47 15.82
CA VAL A 13 0.09 6.20 16.38
C VAL A 13 0.92 5.45 15.35
N ASP A 14 2.11 5.02 15.76
CA ASP A 14 2.97 4.16 14.97
C ASP A 14 2.74 2.67 15.27
N GLY A 15 3.02 1.82 14.29
CA GLY A 15 3.05 0.37 14.46
C GLY A 15 1.69 -0.31 14.30
N LEU A 16 0.72 0.36 13.68
CA LEU A 16 -0.55 -0.27 13.27
C LEU A 16 -0.43 -0.93 11.89
N PHE A 17 0.26 -0.25 10.98
CA PHE A 17 0.45 -0.67 9.60
C PHE A 17 1.91 -0.52 9.18
N TYR A 18 2.28 -1.27 8.16
CA TYR A 18 3.65 -1.36 7.67
C TYR A 18 3.69 -1.39 6.15
N TRP A 19 4.58 -0.59 5.56
CA TRP A 19 4.95 -0.72 4.15
C TRP A 19 5.94 -1.87 4.03
N VAL A 20 5.56 -2.92 3.33
CA VAL A 20 6.46 -4.01 2.96
C VAL A 20 7.21 -3.59 1.70
N LEU A 21 8.51 -3.35 1.87
CA LEU A 21 9.46 -3.19 0.79
C LEU A 21 9.94 -4.58 0.38
N GLY A 22 10.29 -4.72 -0.90
CA GLY A 22 10.60 -5.99 -1.55
C GLY A 22 11.81 -6.75 -0.99
N HIS A 23 12.36 -7.64 -1.81
CA HIS A 23 13.57 -8.38 -1.46
C HIS A 23 14.68 -7.43 -0.97
N PRO A 24 15.40 -7.76 0.12
CA PRO A 24 16.42 -6.88 0.71
C PRO A 24 17.43 -6.35 -0.31
N ASP A 25 17.90 -7.20 -1.21
CA ASP A 25 18.88 -6.85 -2.26
C ASP A 25 18.42 -5.75 -3.23
N ASP A 26 17.11 -5.58 -3.44
CA ASP A 26 16.59 -4.52 -4.33
C ASP A 26 16.50 -3.15 -3.62
N MET A 27 16.76 -3.11 -2.30
CA MET A 27 16.48 -1.96 -1.42
C MET A 27 17.73 -1.41 -0.71
N PHE A 28 18.85 -2.16 -0.67
CA PHE A 28 20.03 -1.75 0.09
C PHE A 28 20.85 -0.61 -0.53
N GLU A 29 20.69 -0.29 -1.82
CA GLU A 29 21.41 0.84 -2.43
C GLU A 29 20.74 2.20 -2.17
N ASP A 30 19.41 2.24 -2.02
CA ASP A 30 18.63 3.50 -1.94
C ASP A 30 18.16 3.89 -0.53
N TYR A 31 18.21 2.98 0.46
CA TYR A 31 17.70 3.22 1.82
C TYR A 31 18.83 3.05 2.84
N GLN A 32 19.61 4.11 3.07
CA GLN A 32 20.61 4.12 4.12
C GLN A 32 19.94 4.13 5.50
N GLU A 33 20.47 3.34 6.45
CA GLU A 33 20.00 3.26 7.84
C GLU A 33 19.89 4.64 8.52
N GLU A 34 20.66 5.63 8.06
CA GLU A 34 20.69 7.00 8.59
C GLU A 34 19.35 7.75 8.46
N ASP A 35 18.51 7.44 7.46
CA ASP A 35 17.24 8.17 7.24
C ASP A 35 16.02 7.53 7.95
N TYR A 36 16.08 6.23 8.27
CA TYR A 36 14.91 5.46 8.74
C TYR A 36 15.19 4.45 9.86
N GLY A 37 16.37 4.45 10.47
CA GLY A 37 16.89 3.38 11.34
C GLY A 37 15.95 2.83 12.42
N GLU A 38 15.11 3.66 13.06
CA GLU A 38 14.15 3.18 14.08
C GLU A 38 12.81 2.67 13.52
N LYS A 39 12.54 2.92 12.23
CA LYS A 39 11.28 2.59 11.54
C LYS A 39 11.36 1.31 10.70
N ILE A 40 12.56 0.79 10.45
CA ILE A 40 12.80 -0.39 9.64
C ILE A 40 12.71 -1.65 10.51
N ILE A 41 11.84 -2.57 10.12
CA ILE A 41 11.75 -3.92 10.70
C ILE A 41 12.22 -4.91 9.64
N PHE A 42 13.35 -5.56 9.89
CA PHE A 42 13.82 -6.64 9.05
C PHE A 42 13.12 -7.95 9.41
N VAL A 43 12.50 -8.60 8.44
CA VAL A 43 12.04 -9.98 8.54
C VAL A 43 13.02 -10.83 7.74
N PRO A 44 14.01 -11.46 8.40
CA PRO A 44 14.89 -12.38 7.71
C PRO A 44 14.07 -13.57 7.24
N SER A 45 14.24 -13.97 6.00
CA SER A 45 14.09 -15.39 5.66
C SER A 45 15.45 -16.01 5.53
N ASP A 46 15.51 -17.32 5.65
CA ASP A 46 16.70 -18.12 5.44
C ASP A 46 16.61 -18.84 4.08
N PRO A 47 16.92 -18.19 2.94
CA PRO A 47 17.12 -18.92 1.71
C PRO A 47 18.63 -19.10 1.52
N ASP A 48 19.11 -20.33 1.71
CA ASP A 48 20.36 -20.75 1.10
C ASP A 48 20.24 -20.52 -0.42
N GLY A 49 20.88 -19.47 -0.95
CA GLY A 49 20.98 -19.15 -2.37
C GLY A 49 20.10 -17.98 -2.85
N TYR A 50 20.39 -17.50 -4.08
CA TYR A 50 19.59 -16.45 -4.72
C TYR A 50 18.21 -17.01 -5.12
N PRO A 51 17.09 -16.48 -4.59
CA PRO A 51 15.77 -16.97 -4.94
C PRO A 51 15.46 -16.65 -6.41
N ALA A 52 14.68 -17.53 -7.05
CA ALA A 52 14.14 -17.23 -8.37
C ALA A 52 13.25 -15.98 -8.28
N ARG A 53 13.38 -15.07 -9.27
CA ARG A 53 12.70 -13.76 -9.25
C ARG A 53 11.60 -13.70 -10.34
N PRO A 54 10.32 -13.58 -9.95
CA PRO A 54 9.24 -13.22 -10.86
C PRO A 54 9.40 -11.79 -11.40
N ILE A 55 9.71 -11.68 -12.68
CA ILE A 55 9.72 -10.42 -13.44
C ILE A 55 8.33 -10.21 -14.02
N VAL A 56 7.71 -9.06 -13.74
CA VAL A 56 6.36 -8.76 -14.21
C VAL A 56 6.40 -8.12 -15.59
N GLU A 57 5.92 -8.85 -16.59
CA GLU A 57 5.81 -8.39 -17.98
C GLU A 57 4.55 -7.55 -18.19
N LYS A 58 3.43 -7.98 -17.63
CA LYS A 58 2.14 -7.34 -17.84
C LYS A 58 1.27 -7.41 -16.61
N ARG A 59 0.53 -6.32 -16.36
CA ARG A 59 -0.54 -6.23 -15.36
C ARG A 59 -1.85 -5.90 -16.02
N ASP A 60 -2.91 -6.61 -15.65
CA ASP A 60 -4.28 -6.25 -15.98
C ASP A 60 -4.99 -5.82 -14.68
N ARG A 61 -5.43 -4.56 -14.65
CA ARG A 61 -6.05 -3.95 -13.47
C ARG A 61 -7.42 -3.42 -13.86
N LYS A 62 -8.39 -3.68 -13.01
CA LYS A 62 -9.74 -3.13 -13.12
C LYS A 62 -9.91 -2.00 -12.13
N ASP A 63 -10.21 -0.82 -12.68
CA ASP A 63 -10.65 0.33 -11.90
C ASP A 63 -12.01 0.01 -11.25
N ILE A 64 -12.11 0.27 -9.96
CA ILE A 64 -13.37 0.18 -9.24
C ILE A 64 -13.79 1.58 -8.81
N PHE A 65 -15.04 1.88 -9.14
CA PHE A 65 -15.70 3.15 -8.88
C PHE A 65 -16.73 2.94 -7.77
N GLY A 66 -16.39 3.35 -6.55
CA GLY A 66 -17.20 3.11 -5.36
C GLY A 66 -17.53 4.37 -4.57
N CYS A 67 -17.21 5.56 -5.08
CA CYS A 67 -17.44 6.80 -4.35
C CYS A 67 -18.95 7.12 -4.29
N PRO A 68 -19.53 7.29 -3.09
CA PRO A 68 -20.94 7.67 -2.92
C PRO A 68 -21.27 9.05 -3.49
N ALA A 69 -20.30 9.97 -3.49
CA ALA A 69 -20.49 11.35 -3.94
C ALA A 69 -20.37 11.51 -5.47
N ASP A 70 -19.57 10.68 -6.13
CA ASP A 70 -19.35 10.75 -7.58
C ASP A 70 -18.92 9.38 -8.15
N LYS A 71 -19.78 8.79 -8.99
CA LYS A 71 -19.56 7.46 -9.57
C LYS A 71 -18.42 7.40 -10.59
N THR A 72 -17.84 8.54 -10.97
CA THR A 72 -16.67 8.60 -11.86
C THR A 72 -15.35 8.53 -11.09
N HIS A 73 -15.38 8.70 -9.77
CA HIS A 73 -14.17 8.62 -8.96
C HIS A 73 -13.70 7.17 -8.84
N ARG A 74 -12.52 6.90 -9.40
CA ARG A 74 -11.79 5.66 -9.13
C ARG A 74 -11.38 5.63 -7.65
N THR A 75 -11.88 4.65 -6.93
CA THR A 75 -11.66 4.46 -5.49
C THR A 75 -10.65 3.37 -5.16
N ARG A 76 -10.47 2.39 -6.06
CA ARG A 76 -9.46 1.32 -5.93
C ARG A 76 -9.13 0.75 -7.32
N GLN A 77 -8.03 0.00 -7.40
CA GLN A 77 -7.68 -0.81 -8.57
C GLN A 77 -7.49 -2.25 -8.11
N LEU A 78 -8.21 -3.18 -8.74
CA LEU A 78 -8.07 -4.60 -8.45
C LEU A 78 -7.21 -5.26 -9.53
N LEU A 79 -6.19 -6.02 -9.12
CA LEU A 79 -5.43 -6.85 -10.05
C LEU A 79 -6.31 -8.02 -10.53
N GLN A 80 -6.54 -8.12 -11.85
CA GLN A 80 -7.34 -9.18 -12.46
C GLN A 80 -6.49 -10.22 -13.19
N GLY A 81 -5.31 -9.82 -13.65
CA GLY A 81 -4.39 -10.67 -14.37
C GLY A 81 -2.97 -10.15 -14.24
N ILE A 82 -2.01 -11.06 -14.27
CA ILE A 82 -0.59 -10.72 -14.28
C ILE A 82 0.16 -11.76 -15.09
N SER A 83 1.05 -11.28 -15.95
CA SER A 83 1.97 -12.11 -16.72
C SER A 83 3.38 -11.93 -16.19
N ILE A 84 4.09 -13.03 -16.00
CA ILE A 84 5.45 -13.03 -15.48
C ILE A 84 6.41 -13.89 -16.30
N VAL A 85 7.68 -13.55 -16.21
CA VAL A 85 8.83 -14.39 -16.55
C VAL A 85 9.58 -14.68 -15.25
N VAL A 86 10.22 -15.84 -15.15
CA VAL A 86 11.04 -16.19 -13.99
C VAL A 86 12.49 -16.21 -14.41
N GLU A 87 13.32 -15.38 -13.78
CA GLU A 87 14.77 -15.44 -13.96
C GLU A 87 15.32 -16.67 -13.22
N ALA A 88 16.02 -17.56 -13.94
CA ALA A 88 16.46 -18.87 -13.45
C ALA A 88 17.45 -18.77 -12.27
N GLY A 89 17.39 -19.73 -11.33
CA GLY A 89 18.46 -19.91 -10.34
C GLY A 89 18.11 -20.50 -8.96
N GLY A 90 16.84 -20.76 -8.62
CA GLY A 90 16.51 -21.21 -7.26
C GLY A 90 15.06 -21.62 -7.04
N THR A 91 14.73 -21.97 -5.80
CA THR A 91 13.34 -22.12 -5.36
C THR A 91 12.63 -20.76 -5.48
N LEU A 92 11.35 -20.74 -5.84
CA LEU A 92 10.51 -19.54 -5.75
C LEU A 92 9.97 -19.44 -4.31
N PRO A 93 10.60 -18.69 -3.38
CA PRO A 93 9.97 -18.41 -2.11
C PRO A 93 8.81 -17.42 -2.31
N VAL A 94 8.11 -17.18 -1.20
CA VAL A 94 7.31 -15.98 -1.02
C VAL A 94 8.18 -14.76 -1.36
N PHE A 95 7.76 -13.98 -2.34
CA PHE A 95 8.55 -12.91 -2.93
C PHE A 95 7.71 -11.64 -3.07
N TRP A 96 8.23 -10.54 -2.53
CA TRP A 96 7.63 -9.22 -2.68
C TRP A 96 8.45 -8.42 -3.70
N ASN A 97 7.80 -7.95 -4.77
CA ASN A 97 8.34 -6.86 -5.59
C ASN A 97 7.59 -5.57 -5.32
N THR A 98 8.11 -4.44 -5.79
CA THR A 98 7.64 -3.09 -5.47
C THR A 98 6.12 -2.88 -5.55
N GLU A 99 5.39 -3.69 -6.35
CA GLU A 99 3.94 -3.57 -6.47
C GLU A 99 3.15 -4.90 -6.37
N ASN A 100 3.78 -6.04 -6.08
CA ASN A 100 3.12 -7.34 -6.16
C ASN A 100 3.73 -8.31 -5.14
N PHE A 101 2.85 -9.04 -4.46
CA PHE A 101 3.26 -10.05 -3.51
C PHE A 101 2.95 -11.44 -4.07
N PHE A 102 4.02 -12.13 -4.43
CA PHE A 102 4.04 -13.51 -4.90
C PHE A 102 4.15 -14.43 -3.69
N VAL A 103 3.29 -15.42 -3.64
CA VAL A 103 3.15 -16.28 -2.47
C VAL A 103 2.75 -17.68 -2.91
N MET A 104 3.20 -18.68 -2.17
CA MET A 104 2.86 -20.08 -2.39
C MET A 104 1.53 -20.43 -1.69
N ASN A 105 0.81 -21.45 -2.18
CA ASN A 105 -0.50 -21.81 -1.63
C ASN A 105 -0.48 -22.15 -0.13
N ASP A 106 0.58 -22.78 0.36
CA ASP A 106 0.76 -23.10 1.78
C ASP A 106 0.72 -21.84 2.66
N ALA A 107 1.48 -20.81 2.30
CA ALA A 107 1.45 -19.52 2.98
C ALA A 107 0.06 -18.86 2.89
N ILE A 108 -0.65 -18.99 1.76
CA ILE A 108 -2.04 -18.51 1.65
C ILE A 108 -2.96 -19.23 2.63
N GLU A 109 -2.89 -20.55 2.70
CA GLU A 109 -3.71 -21.33 3.61
C GLU A 109 -3.38 -21.02 5.07
N THR A 110 -2.10 -20.78 5.39
CA THR A 110 -1.67 -20.27 6.71
C THR A 110 -2.31 -18.91 7.02
N MET A 111 -2.26 -17.95 6.08
CA MET A 111 -2.89 -16.63 6.24
C MET A 111 -4.41 -16.73 6.44
N LYS A 112 -5.10 -17.57 5.66
CA LYS A 112 -6.54 -17.82 5.79
C LYS A 112 -6.89 -18.49 7.12
N LYS A 113 -6.12 -19.48 7.55
CA LYS A 113 -6.30 -20.18 8.83
C LYS A 113 -6.10 -19.23 10.03
N ALA A 114 -5.18 -18.27 9.91
CA ALA A 114 -5.01 -17.19 10.87
C ALA A 114 -6.13 -16.13 10.83
N GLY A 115 -7.08 -16.25 9.89
CA GLY A 115 -8.21 -15.33 9.76
C GLY A 115 -7.86 -13.98 9.16
N LEU A 116 -6.71 -13.87 8.46
CA LEU A 116 -6.34 -12.63 7.79
C LEU A 116 -7.33 -12.32 6.64
N ARG A 117 -7.65 -11.05 6.49
CA ARG A 117 -8.59 -10.54 5.48
C ARG A 117 -7.84 -9.92 4.32
N GLY A 118 -8.38 -10.07 3.11
CA GLY A 118 -7.75 -9.56 1.89
C GLY A 118 -6.68 -10.49 1.31
N THR A 119 -6.75 -11.79 1.63
CA THR A 119 -5.86 -12.84 1.09
C THR A 119 -6.25 -13.30 -0.33
N ASP A 120 -7.05 -12.52 -1.04
CA ASP A 120 -7.51 -12.87 -2.38
C ASP A 120 -6.33 -12.86 -3.36
N CYS A 121 -6.20 -13.96 -4.10
CA CYS A 121 -5.08 -14.19 -5.00
C CYS A 121 -5.53 -14.67 -6.37
N ILE A 122 -4.70 -14.38 -7.38
CA ILE A 122 -4.84 -14.90 -8.74
C ILE A 122 -3.64 -15.76 -9.09
N ARG A 123 -3.82 -16.67 -10.05
CA ARG A 123 -2.71 -17.41 -10.65
C ARG A 123 -2.03 -16.51 -11.70
N PRO A 124 -0.70 -16.30 -11.63
CA PRO A 124 0.00 -15.59 -12.69
C PRO A 124 0.02 -16.43 -13.98
N LYS A 125 -0.02 -15.75 -15.12
CA LYS A 125 0.28 -16.35 -16.41
C LYS A 125 1.80 -16.33 -16.61
N PHE A 126 2.38 -17.45 -17.02
CA PHE A 126 3.78 -17.52 -17.39
C PHE A 126 3.90 -17.24 -18.89
N GLU A 127 4.77 -16.30 -19.26
CA GLU A 127 5.15 -16.07 -20.66
C GLU A 127 6.44 -16.88 -20.89
N THR A 128 6.46 -17.90 -21.76
CA THR A 128 7.64 -18.78 -21.93
C THR A 128 8.18 -18.84 -23.36
N GLU A 129 9.52 -18.94 -23.45
CA GLU A 129 10.24 -19.77 -24.43
C GLU A 129 11.73 -20.03 -24.04
N VAL A 130 12.27 -19.39 -23.00
CA VAL A 130 13.69 -19.51 -22.62
C VAL A 130 13.82 -20.01 -21.17
N TYR A 131 14.42 -21.18 -21.00
CA TYR A 131 14.86 -21.84 -19.75
C TYR A 131 13.96 -22.89 -19.07
N THR A 132 14.63 -23.65 -18.19
CA THR A 132 14.85 -25.10 -18.18
C THR A 132 14.23 -25.76 -16.96
N ASP A 133 13.47 -26.85 -17.15
CA ASP A 133 13.18 -28.00 -16.26
C ASP A 133 12.96 -27.82 -14.75
N GLN A 134 12.97 -26.61 -14.20
CA GLN A 134 12.47 -26.32 -12.87
C GLN A 134 10.96 -26.19 -12.99
N GLU A 135 10.25 -27.21 -12.51
CA GLU A 135 8.80 -27.26 -12.40
C GLU A 135 8.28 -25.92 -11.91
N MET A 136 7.73 -25.14 -12.84
CA MET A 136 7.01 -23.92 -12.51
C MET A 136 5.87 -24.34 -11.60
N ARG A 137 6.04 -24.01 -10.32
CA ARG A 137 5.18 -24.45 -9.24
C ARG A 137 3.75 -23.99 -9.49
N ASP A 138 2.86 -24.94 -9.80
CA ASP A 138 1.42 -24.74 -10.03
C ASP A 138 0.70 -24.05 -8.86
N ASP A 139 1.35 -24.01 -7.70
CA ASP A 139 0.92 -23.40 -6.46
C ASP A 139 1.41 -21.96 -6.24
N LEU A 140 2.11 -21.34 -7.21
CA LEU A 140 2.43 -19.91 -7.16
C LEU A 140 1.18 -19.04 -7.36
N ARG A 141 1.03 -18.01 -6.54
CA ARG A 141 -0.08 -17.06 -6.56
C ARG A 141 0.41 -15.63 -6.41
N VAL A 142 -0.42 -14.68 -6.82
CA VAL A 142 -0.18 -13.24 -6.65
C VAL A 142 -1.36 -12.64 -5.89
N MET A 143 -1.07 -11.93 -4.79
CA MET A 143 -2.11 -11.24 -4.04
C MET A 143 -2.68 -10.06 -4.83
N THR A 144 -3.99 -9.89 -4.74
CA THR A 144 -4.74 -8.86 -5.49
C THR A 144 -4.96 -7.57 -4.71
N PHE A 145 -4.61 -7.55 -3.43
CA PHE A 145 -4.76 -6.42 -2.49
C PHE A 145 -6.16 -5.78 -2.56
N PRO A 146 -7.22 -6.52 -2.22
CA PRO A 146 -8.60 -6.04 -2.36
C PRO A 146 -8.96 -4.92 -1.38
N GLY A 147 -8.17 -4.73 -0.31
CA GLY A 147 -8.37 -3.70 0.71
C GLY A 147 -8.29 -2.28 0.16
N GLY A 148 -9.04 -1.37 0.78
CA GLY A 148 -9.09 0.04 0.41
C GLY A 148 -7.78 0.79 0.63
N ASP A 149 -7.56 1.84 -0.16
CA ASP A 149 -6.48 2.79 0.11
C ASP A 149 -6.85 3.68 1.30
N ILE A 150 -6.02 3.64 2.33
CA ILE A 150 -6.19 4.37 3.59
C ILE A 150 -5.22 5.54 3.74
N LEU A 151 -4.45 5.87 2.69
CA LEU A 151 -3.62 7.08 2.68
C LEU A 151 -4.47 8.29 3.06
N ARG A 152 -4.00 9.10 4.01
CA ARG A 152 -4.71 10.31 4.40
C ARG A 152 -4.89 11.22 3.18
N PRO A 153 -6.08 11.81 2.96
CA PRO A 153 -6.30 12.71 1.84
C PRO A 153 -5.26 13.83 1.80
N TYR A 154 -4.78 14.15 0.61
CA TYR A 154 -3.79 15.19 0.43
C TYR A 154 -4.30 16.55 0.89
N ARG A 155 -3.40 17.36 1.44
CA ARG A 155 -3.69 18.76 1.77
C ARG A 155 -3.50 19.64 0.55
N VAL A 156 -4.51 20.46 0.26
CA VAL A 156 -4.40 21.50 -0.76
C VAL A 156 -3.73 22.72 -0.16
N THR A 157 -2.79 23.30 -0.92
CA THR A 157 -2.15 24.59 -0.58
C THR A 157 -2.56 25.63 -1.61
N PRO A 158 -3.03 26.83 -1.20
CA PRO A 158 -3.18 27.29 0.20
C PRO A 158 -4.33 26.59 0.96
N PRO A 159 -4.27 26.53 2.31
CA PRO A 159 -5.36 25.98 3.13
C PRO A 159 -6.71 26.65 2.83
N GLY A 160 -7.79 25.88 2.74
CA GLY A 160 -9.14 26.36 2.41
C GLY A 160 -9.42 26.51 0.90
N ALA A 161 -8.44 26.23 0.04
CA ALA A 161 -8.67 26.07 -1.40
C ALA A 161 -9.30 24.69 -1.69
N ASP A 162 -10.54 24.50 -1.27
CA ASP A 162 -11.21 23.19 -1.40
C ASP A 162 -11.86 23.02 -2.77
N ASN A 163 -12.08 24.11 -3.51
CA ASN A 163 -12.81 24.15 -4.77
C ASN A 163 -11.96 24.64 -5.94
N CYS A 164 -12.40 24.30 -7.15
CA CYS A 164 -11.77 24.70 -8.41
C CYS A 164 -11.51 26.23 -8.40
N PRO A 165 -10.25 26.66 -8.55
CA PRO A 165 -9.89 28.07 -8.40
C PRO A 165 -10.41 28.95 -9.54
N PHE A 166 -10.85 28.34 -10.64
CA PHE A 166 -11.35 29.08 -11.81
C PHE A 166 -12.86 29.29 -11.80
N CYS A 167 -13.63 28.35 -11.23
CA CYS A 167 -15.09 28.42 -11.28
C CYS A 167 -15.77 28.24 -9.92
N GLY A 168 -15.03 27.85 -8.87
CA GLY A 168 -15.52 27.69 -7.50
C GLY A 168 -16.50 26.53 -7.27
N ARG A 169 -16.80 25.71 -8.28
CA ARG A 169 -17.97 24.79 -8.27
C ARG A 169 -17.65 23.33 -7.94
N VAL A 170 -16.41 22.89 -8.12
CA VAL A 170 -16.04 21.47 -7.98
C VAL A 170 -14.95 21.35 -6.95
N PRO A 171 -15.07 20.45 -5.96
CA PRO A 171 -14.01 20.24 -5.00
C PRO A 171 -12.74 19.68 -5.67
N ILE A 172 -11.58 20.16 -5.25
CA ILE A 172 -10.26 19.69 -5.71
C ILE A 172 -10.01 18.28 -5.22
N VAL A 173 -10.32 18.02 -3.95
CA VAL A 173 -10.28 16.70 -3.32
C VAL A 173 -11.69 16.30 -2.92
N CYS A 174 -12.15 15.15 -3.39
CA CYS A 174 -13.43 14.59 -2.96
C CYS A 174 -13.39 14.27 -1.47
N GLN A 175 -14.26 14.91 -0.69
CA GLN A 175 -14.29 14.74 0.77
C GLN A 175 -14.77 13.35 1.20
N THR A 176 -15.44 12.60 0.31
CA THR A 176 -15.94 11.26 0.63
C THR A 176 -14.93 10.15 0.33
N CYS A 177 -14.14 10.29 -0.76
CA CYS A 177 -13.26 9.20 -1.21
C CYS A 177 -11.80 9.63 -1.45
N GLY A 178 -11.45 10.89 -1.20
CA GLY A 178 -10.10 11.42 -1.39
C GLY A 178 -9.66 11.59 -2.85
N HIS A 179 -10.54 11.33 -3.84
CA HIS A 179 -10.20 11.44 -5.25
C HIS A 179 -9.80 12.88 -5.61
N ILE A 180 -8.73 13.02 -6.38
CA ILE A 180 -8.15 14.30 -6.75
C ILE A 180 -8.55 14.68 -8.18
N ASN A 181 -9.22 15.82 -8.32
CA ASN A 181 -9.54 16.43 -9.60
C ASN A 181 -8.35 17.24 -10.15
N ARG A 182 -7.52 16.61 -10.98
CA ARG A 182 -6.40 17.31 -11.66
C ARG A 182 -6.88 18.41 -12.62
N SER A 183 -8.05 18.21 -13.22
CA SER A 183 -8.74 19.16 -14.08
C SER A 183 -10.19 19.31 -13.61
N CYS A 184 -10.76 20.50 -13.79
CA CYS A 184 -12.13 20.76 -13.39
C CYS A 184 -13.11 20.15 -14.39
N PRO A 185 -13.99 19.22 -13.99
CA PRO A 185 -14.99 18.63 -14.90
C PRO A 185 -16.07 19.62 -15.34
N LYS A 186 -16.15 20.82 -14.73
CA LYS A 186 -17.13 21.87 -15.11
C LYS A 186 -16.57 22.92 -16.05
N CYS A 187 -15.30 23.31 -15.91
CA CYS A 187 -14.71 24.36 -16.75
C CYS A 187 -13.52 23.87 -17.60
N ASN A 188 -13.18 22.58 -17.51
CA ASN A 188 -12.09 21.91 -18.24
C ASN A 188 -10.70 22.51 -18.06
N LYS A 189 -10.52 23.42 -17.10
CA LYS A 189 -9.23 23.99 -16.75
C LYS A 189 -8.46 23.04 -15.84
N GLN A 190 -7.18 22.89 -16.10
CA GLN A 190 -6.24 22.22 -15.19
C GLN A 190 -6.24 22.95 -13.85
N ILE A 191 -6.48 22.23 -12.75
CA ILE A 191 -6.54 22.79 -11.39
C ILE A 191 -5.18 22.65 -10.69
N ILE A 192 -4.50 21.52 -10.91
CA ILE A 192 -3.32 21.11 -10.14
C ILE A 192 -2.06 21.20 -10.98
N THR A 193 -0.97 21.66 -10.35
CA THR A 193 0.37 21.69 -10.95
C THR A 193 1.41 20.98 -10.07
N VAL A 194 2.47 20.49 -10.72
CA VAL A 194 3.67 19.95 -10.06
C VAL A 194 4.84 20.95 -10.03
N LYS A 195 4.66 22.17 -10.58
CA LYS A 195 5.70 23.20 -10.57
C LYS A 195 5.99 23.65 -9.13
N LYS A 196 7.27 23.65 -8.75
CA LYS A 196 7.73 24.06 -7.41
C LYS A 196 7.53 25.56 -7.17
N ASP A 197 7.72 26.38 -8.20
CA ASP A 197 7.59 27.82 -8.11
C ASP A 197 6.40 28.27 -8.96
N LEU A 198 5.32 28.65 -8.27
CA LEU A 198 4.18 29.29 -8.89
C LEU A 198 4.29 30.80 -8.71
N PRO A 199 4.01 31.61 -9.75
CA PRO A 199 3.75 33.03 -9.57
C PRO A 199 2.72 33.24 -8.46
N THR A 200 2.90 34.27 -7.64
CA THR A 200 2.02 34.56 -6.48
C THR A 200 0.55 34.74 -6.87
N ASP A 201 0.29 35.18 -8.10
CA ASP A 201 -1.04 35.39 -8.69
C ASP A 201 -1.57 34.16 -9.45
N SER A 202 -0.85 33.03 -9.43
CA SER A 202 -1.30 31.83 -10.11
C SER A 202 -2.57 31.28 -9.46
N PRO A 203 -3.65 31.04 -10.22
CA PRO A 203 -4.84 30.39 -9.69
C PRO A 203 -4.61 28.89 -9.47
N LEU A 204 -3.49 28.31 -9.92
CA LEU A 204 -3.26 26.87 -9.79
C LEU A 204 -2.96 26.49 -8.34
N VAL A 205 -3.53 25.38 -7.89
CA VAL A 205 -3.25 24.84 -6.56
C VAL A 205 -2.15 23.79 -6.62
N ARG A 206 -1.45 23.64 -5.50
CA ARG A 206 -0.49 22.56 -5.30
C ARG A 206 -1.07 21.55 -4.33
N ILE A 207 -0.91 20.29 -4.68
CA ILE A 207 -1.07 19.21 -3.73
C ILE A 207 0.26 19.11 -2.99
N ARG A 208 0.24 19.34 -1.68
CA ARG A 208 1.35 18.90 -0.85
C ARG A 208 1.10 17.44 -0.51
N VAL A 209 1.99 16.60 -1.01
CA VAL A 209 2.25 15.33 -0.36
C VAL A 209 3.05 15.74 0.87
N ASP A 210 2.42 15.70 2.04
CA ASP A 210 3.19 15.90 3.27
C ASP A 210 4.23 14.77 3.32
N ASP A 211 5.50 15.11 3.59
CA ASP A 211 6.63 14.18 3.50
C ASP A 211 6.48 12.95 4.42
N ASN A 212 5.57 13.04 5.40
CA ASN A 212 5.09 11.91 6.16
C ASN A 212 3.81 11.38 5.51
N SER A 213 3.93 10.25 4.79
CA SER A 213 2.77 9.47 4.33
C SER A 213 2.00 8.92 5.53
N VAL A 214 1.18 9.76 6.16
CA VAL A 214 0.33 9.39 7.29
C VAL A 214 -0.90 8.66 6.75
N LEU A 215 -1.23 7.53 7.36
CA LEU A 215 -2.44 6.78 7.08
C LEU A 215 -3.61 7.35 7.89
N ASP A 216 -4.83 7.24 7.38
CA ASP A 216 -6.04 7.63 8.10
C ASP A 216 -6.76 6.38 8.60
N GLY A 217 -6.67 6.13 9.91
CA GLY A 217 -7.25 4.93 10.54
C GLY A 217 -8.77 4.83 10.34
N SER A 218 -9.47 5.95 10.15
CA SER A 218 -10.93 5.96 9.97
C SER A 218 -11.37 5.37 8.62
N ARG A 219 -10.45 5.28 7.65
CA ARG A 219 -10.69 4.75 6.31
C ARG A 219 -10.42 3.26 6.21
N TRP A 220 -9.88 2.65 7.25
CA TRP A 220 -9.55 1.24 7.26
C TRP A 220 -10.81 0.37 7.24
N ASP A 221 -10.86 -0.55 6.28
CA ASP A 221 -12.05 -1.35 5.94
C ASP A 221 -12.08 -2.73 6.61
N GLY A 222 -11.11 -3.03 7.47
CA GLY A 222 -10.97 -4.34 8.08
C GLY A 222 -9.93 -5.25 7.42
N SER A 223 -9.37 -4.87 6.28
CA SER A 223 -8.42 -5.72 5.53
C SER A 223 -7.03 -5.73 6.14
N ASP A 224 -6.31 -6.84 6.00
CA ASP A 224 -4.90 -6.96 6.42
C ASP A 224 -3.90 -6.63 5.34
N PHE A 225 -4.34 -6.76 4.10
CA PHE A 225 -3.56 -6.48 2.90
C PHE A 225 -4.26 -5.34 2.16
N LEU A 226 -3.63 -4.16 2.17
CA LEU A 226 -4.17 -2.90 1.64
C LEU A 226 -3.15 -2.33 0.69
N ASN A 227 -3.55 -1.83 -0.49
CA ASN A 227 -2.60 -1.27 -1.47
C ASN A 227 -1.49 -2.31 -1.84
N PRO A 228 -0.80 -2.21 -2.98
CA PRO A 228 0.26 -3.17 -3.34
C PRO A 228 1.44 -3.39 -2.38
N SER A 229 1.54 -2.69 -1.23
CA SER A 229 2.65 -2.81 -0.27
C SER A 229 2.30 -2.54 1.20
N LEU A 230 1.02 -2.38 1.59
CA LEU A 230 0.67 -2.05 2.98
C LEU A 230 0.02 -3.24 3.70
N ILE A 231 0.54 -3.61 4.86
CA ILE A 231 -0.01 -4.68 5.70
C ILE A 231 -0.29 -4.21 7.13
N THR A 232 -1.18 -4.90 7.83
CA THR A 232 -1.41 -4.68 9.27
C THR A 232 -0.32 -5.31 10.11
N ARG A 233 -0.21 -4.87 11.38
CA ARG A 233 0.70 -5.48 12.36
C ARG A 233 0.47 -6.98 12.55
N ARG A 234 -0.78 -7.45 12.54
CA ARG A 234 -1.05 -8.89 12.74
C ARG A 234 -0.56 -9.72 11.56
N ALA A 235 -0.69 -9.23 10.34
CA ALA A 235 -0.10 -9.87 9.16
C ALA A 235 1.42 -9.93 9.29
N LEU A 236 2.07 -8.82 9.68
CA LEU A 236 3.51 -8.79 9.89
C LEU A 236 3.96 -9.77 10.99
N LYS A 237 3.24 -9.85 12.11
CA LYS A 237 3.53 -10.83 13.19
C LYS A 237 3.42 -12.27 12.68
N LEU A 238 2.39 -12.57 11.88
CA LEU A 238 2.25 -13.91 11.28
C LEU A 238 3.44 -14.21 10.35
N PHE A 239 3.87 -13.23 9.55
CA PHE A 239 5.00 -13.41 8.64
C PHE A 239 6.29 -13.73 9.41
N GLN A 240 6.51 -13.06 10.54
CA GLN A 240 7.63 -13.34 11.44
C GLN A 240 7.53 -14.71 12.12
N GLN A 241 6.33 -15.14 12.51
CA GLN A 241 6.11 -16.40 13.21
C GLN A 241 6.26 -17.61 12.29
N GLU A 242 5.76 -17.49 11.06
CA GLU A 242 5.68 -18.57 10.08
C GLU A 242 6.81 -18.48 9.02
N ASN A 243 7.76 -17.56 9.21
CA ASN A 243 8.89 -17.32 8.31
C ASN A 243 8.46 -17.09 6.84
N ILE A 244 7.42 -16.26 6.64
CA ILE A 244 6.84 -15.97 5.33
C ILE A 244 7.68 -14.90 4.62
N GLY A 245 8.70 -15.36 3.89
CA GLY A 245 9.53 -14.59 2.95
C GLY A 245 10.47 -13.55 3.60
N PRO A 246 11.58 -13.18 2.93
CA PRO A 246 12.38 -12.06 3.40
C PRO A 246 11.62 -10.79 3.04
N CYS A 247 11.38 -9.92 4.01
CA CYS A 247 10.81 -8.62 3.72
C CYS A 247 11.32 -7.56 4.68
N THR A 248 11.41 -6.34 4.16
CA THR A 248 11.69 -5.17 4.97
C THR A 248 10.38 -4.43 5.18
N ALA A 249 9.99 -4.20 6.43
CA ALA A 249 8.75 -3.53 6.77
C ALA A 249 9.04 -2.15 7.38
N LEU A 250 8.53 -1.08 6.77
CA LEU A 250 8.60 0.28 7.31
C LEU A 250 7.35 0.61 8.10
N ASN A 251 7.53 1.11 9.32
CA ASN A 251 6.43 1.59 10.13
C ASN A 251 5.72 2.79 9.48
N CYS A 252 4.39 2.76 9.44
CA CYS A 252 3.56 3.84 8.96
C CYS A 252 2.87 4.57 10.11
N ALA A 253 3.10 5.88 10.20
CA ALA A 253 2.35 6.75 11.10
C ALA A 253 0.86 6.75 10.71
N THR A 254 -0.01 6.54 11.69
CA THR A 254 -1.46 6.44 11.49
C THR A 254 -2.19 7.47 12.33
N TYR A 255 -2.97 8.33 11.67
CA TYR A 255 -3.81 9.32 12.32
C TYR A 255 -5.14 8.70 12.78
N LEU A 256 -5.47 8.87 14.06
CA LEU A 256 -6.66 8.35 14.73
C LEU A 256 -7.69 9.43 15.07
N GLY A 257 -7.39 10.72 14.89
CA GLY A 257 -8.31 11.81 15.29
C GLY A 257 -9.62 11.87 14.52
N SER A 258 -9.72 11.18 13.39
CA SER A 258 -10.94 10.95 12.62
C SER A 258 -11.69 9.66 12.98
N CYS A 259 -11.11 8.79 13.82
CA CYS A 259 -11.70 7.51 14.20
C CYS A 259 -12.78 7.68 15.28
N THR A 260 -13.90 6.99 15.09
CA THR A 260 -14.87 6.71 16.15
C THR A 260 -14.26 5.81 17.24
N PRO A 261 -14.78 5.81 18.48
CA PRO A 261 -14.34 4.88 19.53
C PRO A 261 -14.33 3.42 19.07
N GLU A 262 -15.39 2.98 18.39
CA GLU A 262 -15.50 1.60 17.90
C GLU A 262 -14.45 1.25 16.83
N GLN A 263 -13.99 2.24 16.05
CA GLN A 263 -12.89 2.05 15.11
C GLN A 263 -11.55 1.94 15.82
N ARG A 264 -11.33 2.73 16.88
CA ARG A 264 -10.12 2.65 17.71
C ARG A 264 -10.02 1.31 18.41
N ASP A 265 -11.10 0.85 19.02
CA ASP A 265 -11.16 -0.46 19.69
C ASP A 265 -10.79 -1.58 18.70
N LYS A 266 -11.38 -1.58 17.50
CA LYS A 266 -11.06 -2.58 16.46
C LYS A 266 -9.60 -2.52 16.01
N LEU A 267 -9.05 -1.31 15.80
CA LEU A 267 -7.64 -1.14 15.43
C LEU A 267 -6.71 -1.65 16.55
N GLY A 268 -7.09 -1.43 17.82
CA GLY A 268 -6.35 -1.88 18.99
C GLY A 268 -6.38 -3.40 19.13
N GLU A 269 -7.57 -4.00 19.08
CA GLU A 269 -7.77 -5.45 19.12
C GLU A 269 -6.92 -6.17 18.07
N MET A 270 -6.93 -5.68 16.83
CA MET A 270 -6.18 -6.35 15.76
C MET A 270 -4.68 -6.19 15.86
N SER A 271 -4.21 -5.00 16.24
CA SER A 271 -2.77 -4.75 16.35
C SER A 271 -2.18 -5.41 17.61
N GLY A 272 -3.04 -5.75 18.57
CA GLY A 272 -2.65 -6.15 19.92
C GLY A 272 -2.04 -4.97 20.67
N LEU A 273 -2.50 -3.75 20.37
CA LEU A 273 -2.11 -2.52 21.04
C LEU A 273 -3.30 -1.93 21.80
N PRO A 274 -3.09 -1.35 23.00
CA PRO A 274 -4.09 -0.50 23.61
C PRO A 274 -4.16 0.81 22.82
N LEU A 275 -5.33 1.13 22.25
CA LEU A 275 -5.64 2.39 21.54
C LEU A 275 -6.77 3.14 22.23
#